data_AF-A0A7J6PWM9-F1
#
_entry.id   AF-A0A7J6PWM9-F1
#
_cell.length_a   1.000
_cell.length_b   1.000
_cell.length_c   1.000
_cell.angle_alpha   90.00
_cell.angle_beta   90.00
_cell.angle_gamma   90.00
#
_symmetry.space_group_name_H-M   'P 1'
#
loop_
_entity.id
_entity.type
_entity.pdbx_description
1 polymer ?
#
loop_
_entity_poly.entity_id
_entity_poly.type
_entity_poly.pdbx_seq_one_letter_code
_entity_poly.pdbx_strand_id
1 'polypeptide(L)'
;VCCIDEFDKMDAKDQVAIHEAMEQQTISISKAGIQATMNARASILAAANPKWGRYNLAAGLQQNVDISQPLMSRFDLFYVLIDAPDKEDDRQIAQHLLKTHVRGSRGSDENADVTSTDLRLYINEAR
;
A
#
# COMPACT_ATOMS: atom_id res chain seq x y z
N VAL A 1 -3.53 1.89 -10.67
CA VAL A 1 -3.44 1.67 -9.21
C VAL A 1 -2.93 2.96 -8.60
N CYS A 2 -3.55 3.44 -7.52
CA CYS A 2 -3.09 4.59 -6.74
C CYS A 2 -2.34 4.06 -5.52
N CYS A 3 -1.06 4.41 -5.39
CA CYS A 3 -0.23 4.00 -4.26
C CYS A 3 -0.10 5.17 -3.29
N ILE A 4 -0.39 4.94 -2.00
CA ILE A 4 -0.35 5.96 -0.96
C ILE A 4 0.54 5.44 0.16
N ASP A 5 1.49 6.28 0.58
CA ASP A 5 2.31 6.04 1.76
C ASP A 5 1.84 6.92 2.91
N GLU A 6 2.16 6.52 4.14
CA GLU A 6 1.79 7.22 5.36
C GLU A 6 0.29 7.58 5.41
N PHE A 7 -0.58 6.63 5.04
CA PHE A 7 -2.03 6.83 4.98
C PHE A 7 -2.64 7.22 6.34
N ASP A 8 -1.97 6.86 7.45
CA ASP A 8 -2.30 7.27 8.81
C ASP A 8 -2.07 8.78 9.07
N LYS A 9 -1.20 9.45 8.31
CA LYS A 9 -0.85 10.88 8.47
C LYS A 9 -1.61 11.81 7.53
N MET A 10 -2.65 11.30 6.88
CA MET A 10 -3.39 12.06 5.89
C MET A 10 -4.25 13.16 6.53
N ASP A 11 -4.21 14.36 5.95
CA ASP A 11 -5.05 15.48 6.37
C ASP A 11 -6.54 15.16 6.20
N ALA A 12 -7.39 15.73 7.07
CA ALA A 12 -8.82 15.46 7.06
C ALA A 12 -9.50 15.76 5.71
N LYS A 13 -9.02 16.76 4.97
CA LYS A 13 -9.54 17.09 3.64
C LYS A 13 -9.26 15.98 2.63
N ASP A 14 -8.06 15.41 2.67
CA ASP A 14 -7.65 14.35 1.75
C ASP A 14 -8.34 13.04 2.12
N GLN A 15 -8.53 12.77 3.41
CA GLN A 15 -9.35 11.64 3.87
C GLN A 15 -10.79 11.70 3.32
N VAL A 16 -11.41 12.89 3.30
CA VAL A 16 -12.75 13.07 2.72
C VAL A 16 -12.75 12.83 1.21
N ALA A 17 -11.75 13.34 0.49
CA ALA A 17 -11.65 13.15 -0.95
C ALA A 17 -11.41 11.67 -1.33
N ILE A 18 -10.60 10.95 -0.56
CA ILE A 18 -10.39 9.52 -0.76
C ILE A 18 -11.64 8.72 -0.40
N HIS A 19 -12.33 9.10 0.68
CA HIS A 19 -13.58 8.47 1.04
C HIS A 19 -14.61 8.60 -0.09
N GLU A 20 -14.74 9.80 -0.69
CA GLU A 20 -15.57 10.02 -1.87
C GLU A 20 -15.13 9.16 -3.06
N ALA A 21 -13.83 9.13 -3.36
CA ALA A 21 -13.28 8.36 -4.47
C ALA A 21 -13.49 6.85 -4.31
N MET A 22 -13.36 6.31 -3.09
CA MET A 22 -13.57 4.89 -2.80
C MET A 22 -15.05 4.51 -2.79
N GLU A 23 -15.92 5.41 -2.31
CA GLU A 23 -17.36 5.19 -2.21
C GLU A 23 -18.06 5.30 -3.57
N GLN A 24 -17.83 6.42 -4.26
CA GLN A 24 -18.59 6.83 -5.44
C GLN A 24 -17.83 6.58 -6.75
N GLN A 25 -16.54 6.25 -6.67
CA GLN A 25 -15.64 6.17 -7.83
C GLN A 25 -15.59 7.49 -8.62
N THR A 26 -15.81 8.61 -7.94
CA THR A 26 -15.78 9.97 -8.50
C THR A 26 -15.14 10.93 -7.53
N ILE A 27 -14.61 12.04 -8.04
CA ILE A 27 -14.13 13.16 -7.24
C ILE A 27 -14.82 14.44 -7.73
N SER A 28 -15.49 15.13 -6.83
CA SER A 28 -16.09 16.43 -7.08
C SER A 28 -15.16 17.56 -6.67
N ILE A 29 -14.98 18.53 -7.56
CA ILE A 29 -14.15 19.70 -7.33
C ILE A 29 -15.02 20.94 -7.54
N SER A 30 -15.06 21.78 -6.51
CA SER A 30 -15.68 23.10 -6.55
C SER A 30 -14.60 24.16 -6.30
N LYS A 31 -14.09 24.79 -7.35
CA LYS A 31 -13.05 25.82 -7.25
C LYS A 31 -13.21 26.89 -8.33
N ALA A 32 -13.01 28.15 -7.95
CA ALA A 32 -13.08 29.30 -8.87
C ALA A 32 -14.38 29.39 -9.69
N GLY A 33 -15.52 29.03 -9.08
CA GLY A 33 -16.83 29.03 -9.74
C GLY A 33 -17.08 27.85 -10.69
N ILE A 34 -16.12 26.93 -10.83
CA ILE A 34 -16.28 25.70 -11.60
C ILE A 34 -16.63 24.58 -10.61
N GLN A 35 -17.79 23.99 -10.81
CA GLN A 35 -18.21 22.76 -10.17
C GLN A 35 -18.16 21.64 -11.20
N ALA A 36 -17.22 20.71 -11.04
CA ALA A 36 -17.01 19.59 -11.95
C ALA A 36 -16.89 18.30 -11.14
N THR A 37 -17.43 17.21 -11.69
CA THR A 37 -17.28 15.86 -11.15
C THR A 37 -16.48 15.03 -12.14
N MET A 38 -15.41 14.40 -11.67
CA MET A 38 -14.51 13.59 -12.47
C MET A 38 -14.59 12.12 -12.05
N ASN A 39 -14.37 11.22 -13.00
CA ASN A 39 -14.30 9.79 -12.73
C ASN A 39 -12.97 9.44 -12.05
N ALA A 40 -13.02 8.65 -10.97
CA ALA A 40 -11.88 8.27 -10.14
C ALA A 40 -11.73 6.75 -9.99
N ARG A 41 -12.18 5.97 -10.99
CA ARG A 41 -11.99 4.50 -11.02
C ARG A 41 -10.52 4.10 -10.94
N ALA A 42 -10.08 3.76 -9.73
CA ALA A 42 -8.74 3.24 -9.46
C ALA A 42 -8.78 2.30 -8.26
N SER A 43 -7.95 1.25 -8.29
CA SER A 43 -7.64 0.45 -7.11
C SER A 43 -6.62 1.19 -6.25
N ILE A 44 -6.82 1.21 -4.93
CA ILE A 44 -5.94 1.85 -3.97
C ILE A 44 -5.06 0.81 -3.29
N LEU A 45 -3.76 1.11 -3.21
CA LEU A 45 -2.79 0.41 -2.39
C LEU A 45 -2.25 1.42 -1.38
N ALA A 46 -2.45 1.17 -0.10
CA ALA A 46 -2.06 2.09 0.97
C ALA A 46 -1.12 1.40 1.96
N ALA A 47 -0.07 2.12 2.38
CA ALA A 47 0.75 1.80 3.52
C ALA A 47 0.42 2.75 4.68
N ALA A 48 0.33 2.21 5.89
CA ALA A 48 0.07 2.97 7.10
C ALA A 48 0.93 2.45 8.23
N ASN A 49 1.35 3.37 9.10
CA ASN A 49 2.15 3.05 10.27
C ASN A 49 1.28 2.83 11.51
N PRO A 50 1.72 2.00 12.46
CA PRO A 50 1.05 1.86 13.74
C PRO A 50 1.20 3.14 14.58
N LYS A 51 0.14 3.52 15.32
CA LYS A 51 0.04 4.78 16.07
C LYS A 51 1.22 5.07 17.01
N TRP A 52 1.78 4.03 17.62
CA TRP A 52 2.87 4.13 18.60
C TRP A 52 4.20 3.60 18.06
N GLY A 53 4.35 3.51 16.74
CA GLY A 53 5.56 2.99 16.08
C GLY A 53 5.74 1.47 16.16
N ARG A 54 4.97 0.77 17.00
CA ARG A 54 4.91 -0.70 17.07
C ARG A 54 3.46 -1.18 17.11
N TYR A 55 3.22 -2.34 16.50
CA TYR A 55 1.92 -2.99 16.52
C TYR A 55 1.67 -3.68 17.87
N ASN A 56 0.54 -3.38 18.51
CA ASN A 56 0.11 -4.04 19.74
C ASN A 56 -0.77 -5.24 19.40
N LEU A 57 -0.25 -6.44 19.66
CA LEU A 57 -0.93 -7.73 19.42
C LEU A 57 -2.17 -7.95 20.28
N ALA A 58 -2.27 -7.27 21.44
CA ALA A 58 -3.43 -7.36 22.31
C ALA A 58 -4.60 -6.47 21.87
N ALA A 59 -4.36 -5.53 20.96
CA ALA A 59 -5.33 -4.56 20.47
C ALA A 59 -5.81 -4.94 19.06
N GLY A 60 -7.05 -4.57 18.73
CA GLY A 60 -7.59 -4.78 17.39
C GLY A 60 -6.92 -3.88 16.33
N LEU A 61 -7.09 -4.19 15.05
CA LEU A 61 -6.52 -3.40 13.95
C LEU A 61 -6.91 -1.92 14.02
N GLN A 62 -8.19 -1.63 14.30
CA GLN A 62 -8.71 -0.26 14.43
C GLN A 62 -8.03 0.55 15.54
N GLN A 63 -7.56 -0.12 16.60
CA GLN A 63 -6.89 0.52 17.72
C GLN A 63 -5.41 0.77 17.42
N ASN A 64 -4.82 -0.03 16.52
CA ASN A 64 -3.41 0.04 16.15
C ASN A 64 -3.11 1.10 15.08
N VAL A 65 -4.07 1.48 14.24
CA VAL A 65 -3.85 2.36 13.07
C VAL A 65 -4.79 3.57 13.13
N ASP A 66 -4.31 4.74 12.68
CA ASP A 66 -5.13 5.96 12.66
C ASP A 66 -5.92 6.11 11.36
N ILE A 67 -6.89 5.22 11.16
CA ILE A 67 -7.80 5.28 10.01
C ILE A 67 -9.23 5.28 10.52
N SER A 68 -10.06 6.15 9.95
CA SER A 68 -11.48 6.22 10.30
C SER A 68 -12.21 4.93 9.93
N GLN A 69 -13.18 4.52 10.75
CA GLN A 69 -13.99 3.32 10.50
C GLN A 69 -14.66 3.31 9.11
N PRO A 70 -15.21 4.42 8.58
CA PRO A 70 -15.75 4.46 7.23
C PRO A 70 -14.72 4.10 6.15
N LEU A 71 -13.51 4.67 6.23
CA LEU A 71 -12.43 4.34 5.30
C LEU A 71 -12.00 2.87 5.41
N MET A 72 -11.83 2.36 6.64
CA MET A 72 -11.47 0.96 6.84
C MET A 72 -12.49 0.00 6.24
N SER A 73 -13.79 0.32 6.31
CA SER A 73 -14.85 -0.53 5.76
C SER A 73 -14.82 -0.65 4.23
N ARG A 74 -14.10 0.26 3.54
CA ARG A 74 -13.97 0.30 2.08
C ARG A 74 -12.77 -0.49 1.56
N PHE A 75 -11.88 -0.93 2.44
CA PHE A 75 -10.77 -1.80 2.08
C PHE A 75 -11.19 -3.26 2.20
N ASP A 76 -10.97 -4.03 1.14
CA ASP A 76 -11.29 -5.46 1.12
C ASP A 76 -10.23 -6.31 1.84
N LEU A 77 -8.97 -5.86 1.81
CA LEU A 77 -7.80 -6.62 2.31
C LEU A 77 -6.93 -5.75 3.20
N PHE A 78 -6.54 -6.30 4.34
CA PHE A 78 -5.57 -5.71 5.26
C PHE A 78 -4.42 -6.67 5.48
N TYR A 79 -3.20 -6.21 5.21
CA TYR A 79 -1.97 -6.93 5.48
C TYR A 79 -1.23 -6.24 6.61
N VAL A 80 -1.07 -6.93 7.75
CA VAL A 80 -0.33 -6.42 8.90
C VAL A 80 1.05 -7.07 8.90
N LEU A 81 2.10 -6.26 8.70
CA LEU A 81 3.48 -6.69 8.79
C LEU A 81 3.98 -6.42 10.21
N ILE A 82 4.19 -7.48 11.00
CA ILE A 82 4.68 -7.38 12.37
C ILE A 82 6.16 -7.75 12.37
N ASP A 83 6.99 -6.84 12.87
CA ASP A 83 8.40 -7.09 13.14
C ASP A 83 8.54 -7.85 14.46
N ALA A 84 8.72 -9.17 14.38
CA ALA A 84 9.00 -10.03 15.52
C ALA A 84 10.49 -10.39 15.49
N PRO A 85 11.27 -10.02 16.52
CA PRO A 85 12.71 -10.26 16.51
C PRO A 85 13.00 -11.75 16.61
N ASP A 86 13.55 -12.34 15.55
CA ASP A 86 14.02 -13.71 15.51
C ASP A 86 15.43 -13.77 14.93
N LYS A 87 16.36 -14.34 15.70
CA LYS A 87 17.79 -14.34 15.33
C LYS A 87 18.08 -15.10 14.05
N GLU A 88 17.34 -16.17 13.77
CA GLU A 88 17.59 -17.01 12.62
C GLU A 88 17.00 -16.37 11.36
N ASP A 89 15.80 -15.80 11.43
CA ASP A 89 15.20 -15.03 10.34
C ASP A 89 16.01 -13.77 10.04
N ASP A 90 16.42 -13.02 11.07
CA ASP A 90 17.29 -11.85 10.94
C ASP A 90 18.61 -12.21 10.24
N ARG A 91 19.20 -13.36 10.61
CA ARG A 91 20.44 -13.87 10.00
C ARG A 91 20.24 -14.20 8.52
N GLN A 92 19.12 -14.83 8.17
CA GLN A 92 18.79 -15.18 6.78
C GLN A 92 18.56 -13.93 5.92
N ILE A 93 17.80 -12.97 6.44
CA ILE A 93 17.54 -11.68 5.77
C ILE A 93 18.85 -10.91 5.59
N ALA A 94 19.65 -10.77 6.65
CA ALA A 94 20.95 -10.09 6.56
C ALA A 94 21.89 -10.77 5.56
N GLN A 95 21.96 -12.10 5.54
CA GLN A 95 22.77 -12.84 4.57
C GLN A 95 22.28 -12.62 3.14
N HIS A 96 20.97 -12.57 2.91
CA HIS A 96 20.39 -12.25 1.61
C HIS A 96 20.75 -10.82 1.17
N LEU A 97 20.54 -9.83 2.05
CA LEU A 97 20.87 -8.43 1.79
C LEU A 97 22.35 -8.21 1.45
N LEU A 98 23.25 -8.88 2.18
CA LEU A 98 24.69 -8.84 1.93
C LEU A 98 25.04 -9.48 0.58
N LYS A 99 24.46 -10.64 0.25
CA LYS A 99 24.66 -11.30 -1.05
C LYS A 99 24.24 -10.41 -2.21
N THR A 100 23.10 -9.74 -2.09
CA THR A 100 22.57 -8.81 -3.10
C THR A 100 23.47 -7.58 -3.25
N HIS A 101 23.96 -7.00 -2.15
CA HIS A 101 24.89 -5.87 -2.20
C HIS A 101 26.26 -6.22 -2.80
N VAL A 102 26.81 -7.39 -2.47
CA VAL A 102 28.11 -7.85 -2.99
C VAL A 102 28.04 -8.19 -4.48
N ARG A 103 26.88 -8.67 -4.97
CA ARG A 103 26.65 -8.91 -6.41
C ARG A 103 26.60 -7.63 -7.24
N GLY A 104 26.44 -6.47 -6.60
CA GLY A 104 26.13 -5.20 -7.27
C GLY A 104 24.78 -5.26 -8.02
N SER A 105 24.23 -4.13 -8.42
CA SER A 105 22.99 -4.03 -9.24
C SER A 105 23.05 -4.75 -10.61
N ARG A 106 24.06 -5.60 -10.86
CA ARG A 106 24.24 -6.42 -12.07
C ARG A 106 23.88 -7.89 -11.88
N GLY A 107 23.47 -8.31 -10.69
CA GLY A 107 22.82 -9.60 -10.51
C GLY A 107 21.33 -9.52 -10.85
N SER A 108 20.95 -8.93 -11.99
CA SER A 108 19.62 -9.18 -12.54
C SER A 108 19.46 -10.68 -12.70
N ASP A 109 18.31 -11.21 -12.32
CA ASP A 109 17.94 -12.61 -12.42
C ASP A 109 18.13 -13.16 -13.84
N GLU A 110 19.34 -13.55 -14.21
CA GLU A 110 19.63 -14.23 -15.49
C GLU A 110 19.02 -15.65 -15.54
N ASN A 111 18.33 -16.08 -14.47
CA ASN A 111 17.62 -17.36 -14.35
C ASN A 111 16.14 -17.19 -13.97
N ALA A 112 15.52 -16.03 -14.20
CA ALA A 112 14.07 -15.94 -14.11
C ALA A 112 13.46 -16.50 -15.42
N ASP A 113 12.85 -17.69 -15.35
CA ASP A 113 12.13 -18.30 -16.48
C ASP A 113 10.97 -17.41 -17.00
N VAL A 114 10.54 -16.43 -16.20
CA VAL A 114 9.45 -15.50 -16.54
C VAL A 114 9.91 -14.07 -16.28
N THR A 115 9.84 -13.25 -17.33
CA THR A 115 10.22 -11.84 -17.25
C THR A 115 9.05 -11.00 -16.72
N SER A 116 9.33 -9.86 -16.10
CA SER A 116 8.30 -8.88 -15.72
C SER A 116 7.42 -8.43 -16.91
N THR A 117 7.95 -8.44 -18.12
CA THR A 117 7.22 -8.18 -19.37
C THR A 117 6.19 -9.27 -19.66
N ASP A 118 6.56 -10.54 -19.48
CA ASP A 118 5.68 -11.68 -19.74
C ASP A 118 4.50 -11.68 -18.77
N LEU A 119 4.76 -11.38 -17.48
CA LEU A 119 3.70 -11.20 -16.48
C LEU A 119 2.77 -10.05 -16.83
N ARG A 120 3.29 -8.93 -17.33
CA ARG A 120 2.47 -7.78 -17.75
C ARG A 120 1.59 -8.12 -18.94
N LEU A 121 2.13 -8.83 -19.94
CA LEU A 121 1.37 -9.30 -21.09
C LEU A 121 0.24 -10.24 -20.64
N TYR A 122 0.56 -11.21 -19.78
CA TYR A 122 -0.43 -12.14 -19.23
C TYR A 122 -1.57 -11.42 -18.47
N ILE A 123 -1.22 -10.46 -17.60
CA ILE A 123 -2.22 -9.69 -16.85
C ILE A 123 -3.11 -8.86 -17.78
N ASN A 124 -2.56 -8.33 -18.87
CA ASN A 124 -3.33 -7.55 -19.83
C ASN A 124 -4.30 -8.41 -20.65
N GLU A 125 -3.90 -9.63 -21.02
CA GLU A 125 -4.78 -10.59 -21.71
C GLU A 125 -5.86 -11.16 -20.78
N ALA A 126 -5.57 -11.32 -19.49
CA ALA A 126 -6.51 -11.89 -18.52
C ALA A 126 -7.52 -10.87 -17.93
N ARG A 127 -7.30 -9.56 -18.17
CA ARG A 127 -8.14 -8.46 -17.67
C ARG A 127 -9.32 -8.16 -18.58
#